data_AF-A0A536SP61-F1
#
_entry.id   AF-A0A536SP61-F1
#
_cell.length_a   1.000
_cell.length_b   1.000
_cell.length_c   1.000
_cell.angle_alpha   90.00
_cell.angle_beta   90.00
_cell.angle_gamma   90.00
#
_symmetry.space_group_name_H-M   'P 1'
#
loop_
_entity.id
_entity.type
_entity.pdbx_description
1 polymer ?
#
loop_
_entity_poly.entity_id
_entity_poly.type
_entity_poly.pdbx_seq_one_letter_code
_entity_poly.pdbx_strand_id
1 'polypeptide(L)'
;VPNEGLRIGTVRRPPRGVPKSKFSSGNWYDVWFPNLAPSPKTIKLALTSETQRQWGGFVKRYRAEMASPENSRVLDVLAALSHEANFSVGCYCEEESRCHRSVLRQLLLDRGAKVV
;
A
#
# COMPACT_ATOMS: atom_id res chain seq x y z
N VAL A 1 8.42 2.25 -14.71
CA VAL A 1 8.81 3.69 -14.58
C VAL A 1 10.33 3.80 -14.58
N PRO A 2 10.97 4.81 -15.20
CA PRO A 2 12.43 4.95 -15.13
C PRO A 2 12.89 5.04 -13.66
N ASN A 3 13.92 4.29 -13.28
CA ASN A 3 14.44 4.23 -11.91
C ASN A 3 13.42 3.85 -10.83
N GLU A 4 12.35 3.10 -11.17
CA GLU A 4 11.32 2.65 -10.22
C GLU A 4 11.86 1.79 -9.07
N GLY A 5 12.89 0.99 -9.34
CA GLY A 5 13.45 0.03 -8.39
C GLY A 5 12.49 -1.13 -8.09
N LEU A 6 12.52 -1.64 -6.86
CA LEU A 6 11.73 -2.80 -6.43
C LEU A 6 10.24 -2.48 -6.40
N ARG A 7 9.37 -3.33 -6.99
CA ARG A 7 7.92 -3.15 -6.92
C ARG A 7 7.31 -3.94 -5.77
N ILE A 8 6.80 -3.25 -4.76
CA ILE A 8 6.19 -3.82 -3.56
C ILE A 8 4.66 -3.78 -3.69
N GLY A 9 4.04 -4.94 -3.83
CA GLY A 9 2.59 -5.09 -3.92
C GLY A 9 1.92 -5.12 -2.54
N THR A 10 1.28 -4.02 -2.14
CA THR A 10 0.56 -3.89 -0.84
C THR A 10 -0.91 -4.28 -0.95
N VAL A 11 -1.14 -5.38 -1.64
CA VAL A 11 -2.48 -5.91 -1.95
C VAL A 11 -2.80 -7.09 -1.05
N ARG A 12 -4.04 -7.15 -0.55
CA ARG A 12 -4.46 -8.20 0.38
C ARG A 12 -4.53 -9.58 -0.30
N ARG A 13 -4.87 -9.61 -1.59
CA ARG A 13 -5.02 -10.83 -2.38
C ARG A 13 -4.13 -10.74 -3.63
N PRO A 14 -3.37 -11.80 -3.97
CA PRO A 14 -2.63 -11.86 -5.22
C PRO A 14 -3.55 -11.76 -6.44
N PRO A 15 -3.02 -11.45 -7.64
CA PRO A 15 -3.82 -11.36 -8.84
C PRO A 15 -4.41 -12.73 -9.20
N ARG A 16 -5.70 -12.75 -9.57
CA ARG A 16 -6.42 -13.99 -9.87
C ARG A 16 -5.99 -14.54 -11.22
N GLY A 17 -5.79 -15.85 -11.29
CA GLY A 17 -5.45 -16.55 -12.54
C GLY A 17 -4.02 -16.31 -13.04
N VAL A 18 -3.16 -15.65 -12.25
CA VAL A 18 -1.77 -15.39 -12.62
C VAL A 18 -0.86 -16.29 -11.79
N PRO A 19 0.00 -17.12 -12.43
CA PRO A 19 1.01 -17.90 -11.70
C PRO A 19 1.98 -16.99 -10.95
N LYS A 20 2.43 -17.39 -9.75
CA LYS A 20 3.39 -16.61 -8.95
C LYS A 20 4.66 -16.25 -9.72
N SER A 21 5.14 -17.17 -10.57
CA SER A 21 6.31 -16.95 -11.45
C SER A 21 6.12 -15.86 -12.49
N LYS A 22 4.88 -15.42 -12.75
CA LYS A 22 4.53 -14.39 -13.72
C LYS A 22 4.23 -13.02 -13.10
N PHE A 23 4.29 -12.87 -11.76
CA PHE A 23 3.99 -11.58 -11.12
C PHE A 23 4.95 -10.49 -11.58
N SER A 24 6.26 -10.73 -11.50
CA SER A 24 7.27 -9.75 -11.90
C SER A 24 7.26 -9.51 -13.41
N SER A 25 7.25 -10.58 -14.23
CA SER A 25 7.26 -10.47 -15.70
C SER A 25 5.97 -9.85 -16.26
N GLY A 26 4.84 -10.03 -15.57
CA GLY A 26 3.55 -9.47 -15.93
C GLY A 26 3.30 -8.08 -15.36
N ASN A 27 4.32 -7.44 -14.80
CA ASN A 27 4.26 -6.09 -14.25
C ASN A 27 3.27 -5.90 -13.08
N TRP A 28 3.07 -6.93 -12.25
CA TRP A 28 2.22 -6.85 -11.06
C TRP A 28 2.97 -6.28 -9.85
N TYR A 29 4.04 -6.96 -9.45
CA TYR A 29 4.98 -6.59 -8.39
C TYR A 29 6.09 -7.64 -8.34
N ASP A 30 7.18 -7.30 -7.66
CA ASP A 30 8.29 -8.22 -7.38
C ASP A 30 8.11 -8.90 -6.04
N VAL A 31 7.62 -8.16 -5.04
CA VAL A 31 7.38 -8.65 -3.68
C VAL A 31 5.90 -8.48 -3.32
N TRP A 32 5.25 -9.57 -2.93
CA TRP A 32 3.91 -9.51 -2.36
C TRP A 32 4.00 -9.21 -0.86
N PHE A 33 3.46 -8.08 -0.42
CA PHE A 33 3.66 -7.57 0.93
C PHE A 33 2.34 -7.14 1.60
N PRO A 34 1.51 -8.12 2.02
CA PRO A 34 0.14 -7.88 2.48
C PRO A 34 0.04 -7.25 3.88
N ASN A 35 1.13 -7.09 4.62
CA ASN A 35 1.15 -6.44 5.94
C ASN A 35 0.62 -5.00 5.86
N LEU A 36 0.96 -4.29 4.78
CA LEU A 36 0.49 -2.93 4.53
C LEU A 36 -0.83 -2.86 3.75
N ALA A 37 -1.42 -3.99 3.39
CA ALA A 37 -2.74 -4.00 2.78
C ALA A 37 -3.84 -3.79 3.84
N PRO A 38 -4.92 -3.05 3.56
CA PRO A 38 -6.05 -2.98 4.49
C PRO A 38 -6.62 -4.37 4.80
N SER A 39 -7.11 -4.56 6.03
CA SER A 39 -7.78 -5.82 6.39
C SER A 39 -9.08 -6.02 5.59
N PRO A 40 -9.61 -7.24 5.44
CA PRO A 40 -10.88 -7.46 4.75
C PRO A 40 -12.05 -6.63 5.29
N LYS A 41 -12.10 -6.42 6.61
CA LYS A 41 -13.11 -5.57 7.25
C LYS A 41 -12.97 -4.10 6.81
N THR A 42 -11.73 -3.62 6.71
CA THR A 42 -11.42 -2.25 6.28
C THR A 42 -11.63 -2.07 4.78
N ILE A 43 -11.31 -3.07 3.96
CA ILE A 43 -11.67 -3.08 2.52
C ILE A 43 -13.17 -2.96 2.34
N LYS A 44 -13.98 -3.67 3.15
CA LYS A 44 -15.45 -3.55 3.07
C LYS A 44 -15.92 -2.11 3.30
N LEU A 45 -15.31 -1.37 4.24
CA LEU A 45 -15.63 0.04 4.46
C LEU A 45 -15.34 0.90 3.22
N ALA A 46 -14.20 0.67 2.56
CA ALA A 46 -13.84 1.38 1.32
C ALA A 46 -14.86 1.11 0.20
N LEU A 47 -15.25 -0.16 0.02
CA LEU A 47 -16.16 -0.59 -1.04
C LEU A 47 -17.59 -0.07 -0.85
N THR A 48 -18.05 0.09 0.39
CA THR A 48 -19.40 0.61 0.71
C THR A 48 -19.42 2.13 0.93
N SER A 49 -18.30 2.83 0.71
CA SER A 49 -18.26 4.28 0.85
C SER A 49 -18.78 4.95 -0.41
N GLU A 50 -19.78 5.80 -0.28
CA GLU A 50 -20.35 6.62 -1.36
C GLU A 50 -20.02 8.12 -1.16
N THR A 51 -19.68 8.49 0.06
CA THR A 51 -19.41 9.88 0.46
C THR A 51 -18.01 10.06 1.05
N GLN A 52 -17.49 11.29 1.00
CA GLN A 52 -16.22 11.64 1.64
C GLN A 52 -16.21 11.37 3.16
N ARG A 53 -17.37 11.53 3.82
CA ARG A 53 -17.51 11.22 5.25
C ARG A 53 -17.34 9.73 5.53
N GLN A 54 -17.94 8.85 4.72
CA GLN A 54 -17.76 7.40 4.86
C GLN A 54 -16.32 6.99 4.55
N TRP A 55 -15.70 7.61 3.54
CA TRP A 55 -14.28 7.41 3.23
C TRP A 55 -13.37 7.77 4.42
N GLY A 56 -13.68 8.83 5.15
CA GLY A 56 -12.96 9.18 6.39
C GLY A 56 -12.98 8.05 7.44
N GLY A 57 -14.05 7.26 7.49
CA GLY A 57 -14.13 6.05 8.32
C GLY A 57 -13.12 4.97 7.91
N PHE A 58 -12.97 4.73 6.60
CA PHE A 58 -11.93 3.86 6.06
C PHE A 58 -10.53 4.37 6.42
N VAL A 59 -10.25 5.65 6.17
CA VAL A 59 -8.93 6.27 6.45
C VAL A 59 -8.56 6.12 7.93
N LYS A 60 -9.49 6.44 8.85
CA LYS A 60 -9.28 6.30 10.28
C LYS A 60 -8.96 4.85 10.66
N ARG A 61 -9.73 3.89 10.14
CA ARG A 61 -9.53 2.47 10.47
C ARG A 61 -8.21 1.96 9.93
N TYR A 62 -7.85 2.29 8.69
CA TYR A 62 -6.60 1.87 8.07
C TYR A 62 -5.38 2.46 8.79
N ARG A 63 -5.41 3.74 9.19
CA ARG A 63 -4.34 4.33 10.02
C ARG A 63 -4.17 3.59 11.34
N ALA A 64 -5.26 3.17 11.98
CA ALA A 64 -5.20 2.37 13.20
C ALA A 64 -4.54 0.99 12.97
N GLU A 65 -4.82 0.35 11.82
CA GLU A 65 -4.14 -0.91 11.44
C GLU A 65 -2.65 -0.70 11.21
N MET A 66 -2.26 0.40 10.58
CA MET A 66 -0.85 0.76 10.33
C MET A 66 -0.09 1.17 11.61
N ALA A 67 -0.81 1.58 12.65
CA ALA A 67 -0.25 1.90 13.95
C ALA A 67 0.03 0.66 14.84
N SER A 68 -0.31 -0.55 14.38
CA SER A 68 0.09 -1.76 15.10
C SER A 68 1.63 -1.87 15.19
N PRO A 69 2.19 -2.50 16.24
CA PRO A 69 3.66 -2.63 16.36
C PRO A 69 4.32 -3.31 15.16
N GLU A 70 3.65 -4.28 14.55
CA GLU A 70 4.15 -4.99 13.37
C GLU A 70 4.22 -4.06 12.15
N ASN A 71 3.12 -3.36 11.84
CA ASN A 71 3.04 -2.53 10.64
C ASN A 71 3.85 -1.24 10.77
N SER A 72 3.88 -0.64 11.98
CA SER A 72 4.65 0.58 12.23
C SER A 72 6.14 0.38 11.98
N ARG A 73 6.75 -0.69 12.52
CA ARG A 73 8.17 -1.01 12.28
C ARG A 73 8.48 -1.25 10.81
N VAL A 74 7.56 -1.92 10.11
CA VAL A 74 7.66 -2.12 8.66
C VAL A 74 7.68 -0.79 7.91
N LEU A 75 6.80 0.14 8.28
CA LEU A 75 6.77 1.47 7.68
C LEU A 75 8.05 2.27 7.97
N ASP A 76 8.59 2.15 9.18
CA ASP A 76 9.83 2.83 9.57
C ASP A 76 11.02 2.30 8.75
N VAL A 77 11.09 0.98 8.51
CA VAL A 77 12.11 0.37 7.64
C VAL A 77 11.97 0.86 6.20
N LEU A 78 10.76 0.87 5.64
CA LEU A 78 10.55 1.36 4.27
C LEU A 78 10.90 2.85 4.16
N ALA A 79 10.52 3.66 5.15
CA ALA A 79 10.87 5.07 5.18
C ALA A 79 12.40 5.28 5.20
N ALA A 80 13.14 4.54 6.03
CA ALA A 80 14.59 4.59 6.05
C ALA A 80 15.20 4.15 4.70
N LEU A 81 14.75 3.02 4.14
CA LEU A 81 15.25 2.50 2.87
C LEU A 81 15.03 3.45 1.69
N SER A 82 13.99 4.30 1.74
CA SER A 82 13.69 5.25 0.65
C SER A 82 14.79 6.28 0.41
N HIS A 83 15.70 6.48 1.38
CA HIS A 83 16.87 7.35 1.22
C HIS A 83 18.02 6.67 0.49
N GLU A 84 18.09 5.34 0.54
CA GLU A 84 19.19 4.53 0.00
C GLU A 84 18.86 3.90 -1.36
N ALA A 85 17.60 3.57 -1.60
CA ALA A 85 17.17 2.88 -2.82
C ALA A 85 15.75 3.28 -3.25
N ASN A 86 15.54 3.30 -4.56
CA ASN A 86 14.21 3.46 -5.12
C ASN A 86 13.41 2.15 -4.99
N PHE A 87 12.13 2.28 -4.66
CA PHE A 87 11.14 1.23 -4.75
C PHE A 87 9.76 1.87 -4.94
N SER A 88 8.84 1.12 -5.53
CA SER A 88 7.44 1.52 -5.67
C SER A 88 6.55 0.69 -4.75
N VAL A 89 5.47 1.32 -4.26
CA VAL A 89 4.49 0.68 -3.39
C VAL A 89 3.13 0.76 -4.07
N GLY A 90 2.58 -0.38 -4.47
CA GLY A 90 1.44 -0.46 -5.38
C GLY A 90 0.17 -1.08 -4.78
N CYS A 91 -0.97 -0.69 -5.35
CA CYS A 91 -2.30 -1.30 -5.19
C CYS A 91 -2.92 -1.55 -6.59
N TYR A 92 -3.99 -2.33 -6.69
CA TYR A 92 -4.69 -2.54 -7.97
C TYR A 92 -5.70 -1.43 -8.32
N CYS A 93 -5.90 -0.46 -7.43
CA CYS A 93 -6.89 0.59 -7.64
C CYS A 93 -6.38 1.56 -8.72
N GLU A 94 -7.26 1.88 -9.67
CA GLU A 94 -7.00 2.87 -10.71
C GLU A 94 -6.99 4.29 -10.10
N GLU A 95 -8.07 4.64 -9.39
CA GLU A 95 -8.27 5.94 -8.76
C GLU A 95 -7.49 6.08 -7.43
N GLU A 96 -6.56 7.03 -7.38
CA GLU A 96 -5.70 7.26 -6.20
C GLU A 96 -6.46 7.84 -5.01
N SER A 97 -7.37 8.78 -5.30
CA SER A 97 -8.14 9.48 -4.26
C SER A 97 -9.01 8.52 -3.44
N ARG A 98 -9.24 7.32 -3.98
CA ARG A 98 -9.99 6.22 -3.36
C ARG A 98 -9.17 4.93 -3.19
N CYS A 99 -7.84 5.02 -3.14
CA CYS A 99 -6.97 3.89 -2.78
C CYS A 99 -6.31 4.11 -1.41
N HIS A 100 -6.00 3.01 -0.71
CA HIS A 100 -5.17 3.03 0.49
C HIS A 100 -3.76 3.60 0.25
N ARG A 101 -3.27 3.60 -1.01
CA ARG A 101 -1.94 4.10 -1.36
C ARG A 101 -1.74 5.58 -1.02
N SER A 102 -2.80 6.40 -1.10
CA SER A 102 -2.73 7.81 -0.71
C SER A 102 -2.51 7.97 0.80
N VAL A 103 -3.20 7.16 1.61
CA VAL A 103 -3.01 7.11 3.07
C VAL A 103 -1.63 6.56 3.42
N LEU A 104 -1.18 5.53 2.71
CA LEU A 104 0.14 4.93 2.90
C LEU A 104 1.27 5.90 2.55
N ARG A 105 1.14 6.67 1.46
CA ARG A 105 2.06 7.74 1.09
C ARG A 105 2.20 8.74 2.22
N GLN A 106 1.09 9.20 2.80
CA GLN A 106 1.13 10.12 3.93
C GLN A 106 1.81 9.50 5.15
N LEU A 107 1.52 8.23 5.48
CA LEU A 107 2.16 7.54 6.61
C LEU A 107 3.67 7.39 6.46
N LEU A 108 4.18 7.25 5.23
CA LEU A 108 5.61 7.22 4.92
C LEU A 108 6.22 8.62 5.00
N LEU A 109 5.54 9.63 4.45
CA LEU A 109 5.98 11.04 4.57
C LEU A 109 6.05 11.50 6.03
N ASP A 110 5.05 11.14 6.85
CA ASP A 110 5.02 11.42 8.29
C ASP A 110 6.22 10.79 9.02
N ARG A 111 6.85 9.76 8.43
CA ARG A 111 8.05 9.08 8.93
C ARG A 111 9.35 9.56 8.28
N GLY A 112 9.29 10.62 7.48
CA GLY A 112 10.46 11.18 6.79
C GLY A 112 10.93 10.39 5.57
N ALA A 113 10.06 9.58 4.95
CA ALA A 113 10.40 8.91 3.70
C ALA A 113 10.64 9.93 2.56
N LYS A 114 11.63 9.65 1.71
CA LYS A 114 11.83 10.36 0.45
C LYS A 114 10.88 9.77 -0.60
N VAL A 115 9.90 10.56 -1.02
CA VAL A 115 8.90 10.13 -2.01
C VAL A 115 8.91 11.08 -3.20
N VAL A 116 8.99 10.51 -4.41
CA VAL A 116 8.89 11.22 -5.70
C VAL A 116 7.50 11.15 -6.31
#